data_AF-A0A1F7X488-F1
#
_entry.id   AF-A0A1F7X488-F1
#
_cell.length_a   1.000
_cell.length_b   1.000
_cell.length_c   1.000
_cell.angle_alpha   90.00
_cell.angle_beta   90.00
_cell.angle_gamma   90.00
#
_symmetry.space_group_name_H-M   'P 1'
#
loop_
_entity.id
_entity.type
_entity.pdbx_description
1 polymer ?
#
loop_
_entity_poly.entity_id
_entity_poly.type
_entity_poly.pdbx_seq_one_letter_code
_entity_poly.pdbx_strand_id
1 'polypeptide(L)'
;MKNMERKKMLSELEKSNLCKTCGKCCQCLVLPITRPDGMNKAITEDWLNARGCEIVRETKDNLYVKLPYPCPHLSKSDKGFTCEMYHQRPQGCRIFDGSTYDFLDCAWKKAETKYVVTDLIKSRTVGATDRKKRKSRRVTELNNDIKHLRWKANRVRSLRVRKLTLGALERAQEELEKLEIKEGSLNKSGYVCPMCGKSAVQVGSRFKRDHLWVRRFRCRNGHVFEDVQ
;
A
#
# COMPACT_ATOMS: atom_id res chain seq x y z
N MET A 1 29.48 17.28 -8.60
CA MET A 1 28.38 18.22 -8.35
C MET A 1 27.56 18.36 -9.63
N LYS A 2 26.44 17.64 -9.73
CA LYS A 2 25.36 18.11 -10.62
C LYS A 2 24.97 19.47 -10.02
N ASN A 3 25.01 20.54 -10.78
CA ASN A 3 24.16 21.66 -10.41
C ASN A 3 22.77 21.03 -10.39
N MET A 4 22.19 20.88 -9.19
CA MET A 4 20.75 20.83 -9.11
C MET A 4 20.33 22.17 -9.66
N GLU A 5 20.08 22.22 -10.96
CA GLU A 5 19.39 23.31 -11.60
C GLU A 5 18.11 23.47 -10.78
N ARG A 6 18.04 24.58 -10.03
CA ARG A 6 16.81 24.96 -9.36
C ARG A 6 15.85 25.21 -10.51
N LYS A 7 14.95 24.26 -10.77
CA LYS A 7 13.80 24.49 -11.65
C LYS A 7 13.14 25.75 -11.13
N LYS A 8 13.22 26.83 -11.89
CA LYS A 8 12.51 28.06 -11.57
C LYS A 8 11.04 27.74 -11.72
N MET A 9 10.36 27.58 -10.58
CA MET A 9 8.92 27.35 -10.59
C MET A 9 8.24 28.57 -11.20
N LEU A 10 7.35 28.35 -12.15
CA LEU A 10 6.51 29.41 -12.72
C LEU A 10 5.70 30.06 -11.60
N SER A 11 5.60 31.37 -11.63
CA SER A 11 4.69 32.09 -10.74
C SER A 11 3.24 31.73 -11.02
N GLU A 12 2.37 31.85 -10.02
CA GLU A 12 0.93 31.60 -10.16
C GLU A 12 0.30 32.48 -11.25
N LEU A 13 0.80 33.71 -11.43
CA LEU A 13 0.35 34.61 -12.50
C LEU A 13 0.73 34.10 -13.90
N GLU A 14 1.95 33.59 -14.07
CA GLU A 14 2.39 33.00 -15.35
C GLU A 14 1.61 31.73 -15.68
N LYS A 15 1.44 30.81 -14.71
CA LYS A 15 0.59 29.62 -14.88
C LYS A 15 -0.82 30.01 -15.30
N SER A 16 -1.34 31.06 -14.67
CA SER A 16 -2.67 31.56 -14.95
C SER A 16 -2.81 32.08 -16.39
N ASN A 17 -1.84 32.87 -16.85
CA ASN A 17 -1.81 33.39 -18.22
C ASN A 17 -1.64 32.27 -19.27
N LEU A 18 -0.83 31.25 -18.98
CA LEU A 18 -0.70 30.07 -19.83
C LEU A 18 -2.00 29.26 -19.90
N CYS A 19 -2.73 29.15 -18.79
CA CYS A 19 -4.00 28.43 -18.76
C CYS A 19 -5.08 29.17 -19.57
N LYS A 20 -5.16 30.50 -19.46
CA LYS A 20 -6.07 31.36 -20.24
C LYS A 20 -5.90 31.23 -21.76
N THR A 21 -4.67 30.95 -22.20
CA THR A 21 -4.33 30.87 -23.63
C THR A 21 -4.40 29.45 -24.19
N CYS A 22 -4.08 28.43 -23.39
CA CYS A 22 -4.05 27.06 -23.89
C CYS A 22 -5.45 26.42 -23.98
N GLY A 23 -6.31 26.64 -22.98
CA GLY A 23 -7.65 26.06 -22.89
C GLY A 23 -7.73 24.53 -22.96
N LYS A 24 -6.60 23.81 -22.90
CA LYS A 24 -6.54 22.36 -23.19
C LYS A 24 -7.26 21.50 -22.16
N CYS A 25 -7.15 21.84 -20.88
CA CYS A 25 -7.89 21.14 -19.81
C CYS A 25 -9.41 21.35 -19.91
N CYS A 26 -9.88 22.35 -20.66
CA CYS A 26 -11.29 22.58 -20.91
C CYS A 26 -11.81 21.82 -22.14
N GLN A 27 -10.96 21.20 -22.97
CA GLN A 27 -11.38 20.50 -24.20
C GLN A 27 -11.89 19.08 -23.94
N CYS A 28 -11.47 18.48 -22.83
CA CYS A 28 -11.84 17.11 -22.47
C CYS A 28 -11.91 16.97 -20.96
N LEU A 29 -12.72 16.03 -20.50
CA LEU A 29 -12.76 15.62 -19.12
C LEU A 29 -11.87 14.39 -18.94
N VAL A 30 -11.04 14.39 -17.91
CA VAL A 30 -10.18 13.25 -17.58
C VAL A 30 -10.56 12.75 -16.20
N LEU A 31 -10.93 11.48 -16.12
CA LEU A 31 -11.36 10.87 -14.86
C LEU A 31 -10.41 9.74 -14.46
N PRO A 32 -9.98 9.69 -13.19
CA PRO A 32 -9.28 8.53 -12.68
C PRO A 32 -10.26 7.36 -12.61
N ILE A 33 -9.80 6.18 -13.04
CA ILE A 33 -10.56 4.94 -12.93
C ILE A 33 -10.00 4.12 -11.77
N THR A 34 -10.81 3.96 -10.73
CA THR A 34 -10.54 3.00 -9.68
C THR A 34 -10.88 1.60 -10.20
N ARG A 35 -9.89 0.71 -10.20
CA ARG A 35 -10.12 -0.70 -10.56
C ARG A 35 -10.97 -1.36 -9.46
N PRO A 36 -12.04 -2.10 -9.81
CA PRO A 36 -12.74 -2.93 -8.84
C PRO A 36 -11.80 -3.94 -8.19
N ASP A 37 -12.02 -4.25 -6.92
CA ASP A 37 -11.23 -5.22 -6.18
C ASP A 37 -11.24 -6.58 -6.89
N GLY A 38 -10.05 -7.17 -7.09
CA GLY A 38 -9.88 -8.45 -7.77
C GLY A 38 -9.94 -8.40 -9.30
N MET A 39 -10.25 -7.25 -9.92
CA MET A 39 -10.22 -7.13 -11.38
C MET A 39 -8.79 -6.92 -11.90
N ASN A 40 -8.37 -7.76 -12.84
CA ASN A 40 -7.08 -7.60 -13.52
C ASN A 40 -7.09 -6.30 -14.35
N LYS A 41 -5.96 -5.57 -14.31
CA LYS A 41 -5.74 -4.35 -15.11
C LYS A 41 -6.07 -4.55 -16.59
N ALA A 42 -5.63 -5.67 -17.19
CA ALA A 42 -5.86 -5.95 -18.60
C ALA A 42 -7.37 -6.04 -18.91
N ILE A 43 -8.14 -6.71 -18.04
CA ILE A 43 -9.60 -6.84 -18.20
C ILE A 43 -10.29 -5.47 -18.10
N THR A 44 -9.88 -4.62 -17.17
CA THR A 44 -10.43 -3.25 -17.07
C THR A 44 -10.12 -2.43 -18.32
N GLU A 45 -8.90 -2.52 -18.85
CA GLU A 45 -8.52 -1.80 -20.07
C GLU A 45 -9.30 -2.32 -21.29
N ASP A 46 -9.42 -3.63 -21.47
CA ASP A 46 -10.19 -4.24 -22.56
C ASP A 46 -11.67 -3.83 -22.49
N TRP A 47 -12.25 -3.85 -21.29
CA TRP A 47 -13.63 -3.42 -21.06
C TRP A 47 -13.85 -1.94 -21.43
N LEU A 48 -12.93 -1.05 -21.03
CA LEU A 48 -13.00 0.38 -21.37
C LEU A 48 -12.81 0.62 -22.88
N ASN A 49 -11.85 -0.05 -23.49
CA ASN A 49 -11.61 0.02 -24.94
C ASN A 49 -12.84 -0.46 -25.73
N ALA A 50 -13.49 -1.54 -25.30
CA ALA A 50 -14.72 -2.05 -25.92
C ALA A 50 -15.90 -1.06 -25.82
N ARG A 51 -15.85 -0.11 -24.88
CA ARG A 51 -16.81 1.00 -24.73
C ARG A 51 -16.39 2.27 -25.48
N GLY A 52 -15.29 2.22 -26.24
CA GLY A 52 -14.77 3.36 -27.00
C GLY A 52 -14.09 4.43 -26.15
N CYS A 53 -13.68 4.10 -24.92
CA CYS A 53 -12.98 5.04 -24.05
C CYS A 53 -11.52 5.19 -24.49
N GLU A 54 -11.02 6.43 -24.57
CA GLU A 54 -9.60 6.71 -24.79
C GLU A 54 -8.86 6.57 -23.45
N ILE A 55 -8.13 5.46 -23.28
CA ILE A 55 -7.37 5.19 -22.07
C ILE A 55 -6.05 5.94 -22.09
N VAL A 56 -5.77 6.60 -20.97
CA VAL A 56 -4.60 7.42 -20.76
C VAL A 56 -3.79 6.83 -19.60
N ARG A 57 -2.51 6.50 -19.88
CA ARG A 57 -1.58 5.92 -18.91
C ARG A 57 -0.57 6.98 -18.45
N GLU A 58 -0.65 7.37 -17.18
CA GLU A 58 0.32 8.28 -16.55
C GLU A 58 1.38 7.51 -15.74
N THR A 59 0.96 6.45 -15.03
CA THR A 59 1.83 5.59 -14.23
C THR A 59 1.46 4.11 -14.41
N LYS A 60 2.27 3.19 -13.84
CA LYS A 60 2.00 1.74 -13.95
C LYS A 60 0.66 1.34 -13.32
N ASP A 61 0.21 2.06 -12.30
CA ASP A 61 -0.94 1.66 -11.48
C ASP A 61 -2.18 2.55 -11.65
N ASN A 62 -2.02 3.78 -12.14
CA ASN A 62 -3.15 4.70 -12.34
C ASN A 62 -3.65 4.65 -13.78
N LEU A 63 -4.94 4.38 -13.95
CA LEU A 63 -5.65 4.46 -15.22
C LEU A 63 -6.51 5.71 -15.22
N TYR A 64 -6.46 6.45 -16.32
CA TYR A 64 -7.36 7.56 -16.58
C TYR A 64 -8.11 7.31 -17.87
N VAL A 65 -9.33 7.83 -17.95
CA VAL A 65 -10.11 7.84 -19.18
C VAL A 65 -10.30 9.28 -19.60
N LYS A 66 -10.00 9.55 -20.87
CA LYS A 66 -10.27 10.82 -21.53
C LYS A 66 -11.64 10.74 -22.20
N LEU A 67 -12.53 11.63 -21.77
CA LEU A 67 -13.87 11.78 -22.29
C LEU A 67 -13.94 13.07 -23.14
N PRO A 68 -14.52 13.02 -24.34
CA PRO A 68 -14.61 14.16 -25.25
C PRO A 68 -15.72 15.14 -24.85
N TYR A 69 -15.81 15.46 -23.56
CA TYR A 69 -16.76 16.43 -23.01
C TYR A 69 -16.05 17.77 -22.77
N PRO A 70 -16.13 18.72 -23.72
CA PRO A 70 -15.58 20.04 -23.51
C PRO A 70 -16.39 20.80 -22.45
N CYS A 71 -15.73 21.72 -21.75
CA CYS A 71 -16.37 22.63 -20.81
C CYS A 71 -17.37 23.53 -21.56
N PRO A 72 -18.58 23.75 -21.04
CA PRO A 72 -19.57 24.63 -21.67
C PRO A 72 -19.12 26.10 -21.74
N HIS A 73 -18.17 26.50 -20.89
CA HIS A 73 -17.60 27.85 -20.88
C HIS A 73 -16.31 27.95 -21.72
N LEU A 74 -16.05 26.99 -22.60
CA LEU A 74 -14.93 27.02 -23.53
C LEU A 74 -15.34 27.78 -24.79
N SER A 75 -14.72 28.94 -25.02
CA SER A 75 -14.85 29.68 -26.26
C SER A 75 -13.60 29.59 -27.12
N LYS A 76 -13.79 29.64 -28.44
CA LYS A 76 -12.71 29.68 -29.42
C LYS A 76 -12.39 31.14 -29.73
N SER A 77 -11.12 31.52 -29.65
CA SER A 77 -10.61 32.84 -30.01
C SER A 77 -9.55 32.73 -31.10
N ASP A 78 -9.18 33.84 -31.73
CA ASP A 78 -8.16 33.86 -32.79
C ASP A 78 -6.80 33.32 -32.34
N LYS A 79 -6.53 33.39 -31.03
CA LYS A 79 -5.28 32.94 -30.40
C LYS A 79 -5.38 31.54 -29.79
N GLY A 80 -6.52 30.86 -29.90
CA GLY A 80 -6.71 29.50 -29.40
C GLY A 80 -8.03 29.30 -28.68
N PHE A 81 -7.97 28.77 -27.46
CA PHE A 81 -9.15 28.44 -26.65
C PHE A 81 -9.07 29.18 -25.32
N THR A 82 -10.19 29.75 -24.89
CA THR A 82 -10.28 30.55 -23.67
C THR A 82 -11.46 30.11 -22.83
N CYS A 83 -11.28 30.08 -21.52
CA CYS A 83 -12.36 29.80 -20.57
C CYS A 83 -13.03 31.11 -20.18
N GLU A 84 -14.30 31.29 -20.53
CA GLU A 84 -15.05 32.52 -20.27
C GLU A 84 -15.23 32.79 -18.78
N MET A 85 -15.38 31.73 -17.99
CA MET A 85 -15.54 31.82 -16.54
C MET A 85 -14.21 31.79 -15.78
N TYR A 86 -13.06 32.11 -16.41
CA TYR A 86 -11.72 31.86 -15.85
C TYR A 86 -11.55 32.30 -14.38
N HIS A 87 -12.06 33.49 -14.05
CA HIS A 87 -11.98 34.09 -12.72
C HIS A 87 -12.94 33.43 -11.71
N GLN A 88 -14.06 32.89 -12.18
CA GLN A 88 -15.10 32.24 -11.38
C GLN A 88 -15.03 30.70 -11.45
N ARG A 89 -13.93 30.14 -11.97
CA ARG A 89 -13.77 28.69 -12.15
C ARG A 89 -14.00 27.93 -10.83
N PRO A 90 -14.65 26.75 -10.88
CA PRO A 90 -14.78 25.88 -9.73
C PRO A 90 -13.41 25.50 -9.13
N GLN A 91 -13.38 25.16 -7.85
CA GLN A 91 -12.15 24.80 -7.14
C GLN A 91 -11.36 23.69 -7.85
N GLY A 92 -12.04 22.66 -8.38
CA GLY A 92 -11.41 21.57 -9.14
C GLY A 92 -10.60 22.05 -10.34
N CYS A 93 -11.10 23.05 -11.08
CA CYS A 93 -10.38 23.65 -12.20
C CYS A 93 -9.21 24.54 -11.76
N ARG A 94 -9.27 25.12 -10.56
CA ARG A 94 -8.20 25.96 -10.00
C ARG A 94 -7.01 25.14 -9.50
N ILE A 95 -7.28 23.97 -8.92
CA ILE A 95 -6.24 23.06 -8.41
C ILE A 95 -5.65 22.16 -9.49
N PHE A 96 -6.28 22.09 -10.67
CA PHE A 96 -5.80 21.23 -11.75
C PHE A 96 -4.42 21.68 -12.25
N ASP A 97 -3.45 20.78 -12.19
CA ASP A 97 -2.10 21.00 -12.68
C ASP A 97 -1.84 20.25 -13.99
N GLY A 98 -1.84 20.98 -15.10
CA GLY A 98 -1.59 20.37 -16.41
C GLY A 98 -0.13 19.94 -16.64
N SER A 99 0.80 20.26 -15.73
CA SER A 99 2.20 19.84 -15.81
C SER A 99 2.43 18.39 -15.37
N THR A 100 1.52 17.81 -14.58
CA THR A 100 1.66 16.42 -14.11
C THR A 100 1.28 15.43 -15.22
N TYR A 101 0.29 15.77 -16.04
CA TYR A 101 -0.38 14.86 -16.97
C TYR A 101 0.26 14.81 -18.36
N ASP A 102 1.01 13.75 -18.71
CA ASP A 102 1.78 13.64 -19.99
C ASP A 102 0.95 13.59 -21.26
N PHE A 103 -0.29 13.13 -21.14
CA PHE A 103 -1.22 13.03 -22.27
C PHE A 103 -1.86 14.38 -22.63
N LEU A 104 -1.79 15.36 -21.73
CA LEU A 104 -2.28 16.70 -22.01
C LEU A 104 -1.10 17.50 -22.55
N ASP A 105 -1.15 17.92 -23.82
CA ASP A 105 -0.16 18.85 -24.40
C ASP A 105 -0.38 20.27 -23.84
N CYS A 106 -0.24 20.40 -22.51
CA CYS A 106 -0.47 21.61 -21.77
C CYS A 106 0.67 22.60 -21.99
N ALA A 107 0.34 23.88 -22.17
CA ALA A 107 1.33 24.94 -22.28
C ALA A 107 2.25 25.03 -21.05
N TRP A 108 1.80 24.55 -19.89
CA TRP A 108 2.61 24.51 -18.66
C TRP A 108 3.87 23.64 -18.85
N LYS A 109 3.78 22.50 -19.56
CA LYS A 109 4.93 21.61 -19.83
C LYS A 109 5.98 22.26 -20.73
N LYS A 110 5.52 23.01 -21.74
CA LYS A 110 6.39 23.71 -22.69
C LYS A 110 7.11 24.89 -22.05
N ALA A 111 6.48 25.54 -21.08
CA ALA A 111 7.09 26.63 -20.33
C ALA A 111 8.23 26.13 -19.44
N GLU A 112 8.08 24.99 -18.77
CA GLU A 112 9.15 24.42 -17.94
C GLU A 112 10.41 24.02 -18.72
N THR A 113 10.24 23.56 -19.97
CA THR A 113 11.35 23.06 -20.80
C THR A 113 12.15 24.19 -21.48
N LYS A 114 11.53 25.31 -21.83
CA LYS A 114 12.22 26.43 -22.53
C LYS A 114 13.29 27.12 -21.68
N TYR A 115 13.12 27.22 -20.37
CA TYR A 115 14.12 27.85 -19.49
C TYR A 115 15.38 27.00 -19.29
N VAL A 116 15.32 25.69 -19.54
CA VAL A 116 16.48 24.79 -19.37
C VAL A 116 17.51 25.00 -20.48
N VAL A 117 17.09 25.41 -21.68
CA VAL A 117 17.97 25.40 -22.87
C VAL A 117 18.76 26.70 -23.05
N THR A 118 18.25 27.85 -22.60
CA THR A 118 18.90 29.15 -22.84
C THR A 118 20.13 29.41 -21.96
N ASP A 119 20.22 28.80 -20.77
CA ASP A 119 21.37 28.99 -19.86
C ASP A 119 22.56 28.05 -20.16
N LEU A 120 22.35 27.03 -20.99
CA LEU A 120 23.39 26.07 -21.38
C LEU A 120 24.36 26.59 -22.46
N ILE A 121 23.98 27.61 -23.22
CA ILE A 121 24.80 28.11 -24.35
C ILE A 121 25.92 29.06 -23.87
N LYS A 122 25.79 29.69 -22.69
CA LYS A 122 26.79 30.68 -22.20
C LYS A 122 27.93 30.11 -21.34
N SER A 123 27.88 28.85 -20.93
CA SER A 123 28.82 28.31 -19.92
C SER A 123 29.88 27.33 -20.47
N ARG A 124 30.07 27.27 -21.80
CA ARG A 124 30.78 26.15 -22.45
C ARG A 124 32.26 26.37 -22.82
N THR A 125 32.94 27.42 -22.36
CA THR A 125 34.34 27.67 -22.77
C THR A 125 35.42 27.59 -21.69
N VAL A 126 35.13 27.29 -20.41
CA VAL A 126 36.23 27.16 -19.42
C VAL A 126 35.96 26.02 -18.40
N GLY A 127 36.83 25.00 -18.37
CA GLY A 127 37.00 24.13 -17.19
C GLY A 127 36.54 22.67 -17.29
N ALA A 128 36.78 21.97 -18.41
CA ALA A 128 36.34 20.59 -18.60
C ALA A 128 37.14 19.51 -17.83
N THR A 129 38.30 19.81 -17.25
CA THR A 129 39.21 18.77 -16.71
C THR A 129 39.10 18.55 -15.19
N ASP A 130 38.72 19.55 -14.40
CA ASP A 130 38.71 19.42 -12.92
C ASP A 130 37.37 18.90 -12.33
N ARG A 131 36.31 18.92 -13.15
CA ARG A 131 34.94 18.57 -12.72
C ARG A 131 34.69 17.07 -12.57
N LYS A 132 35.51 16.21 -13.18
CA LYS A 132 35.38 14.75 -13.11
C LYS A 132 35.84 14.18 -11.75
N LYS A 133 36.93 14.67 -11.16
CA LYS A 133 37.43 14.21 -9.85
C LYS A 133 36.47 14.53 -8.69
N ARG A 134 35.87 15.72 -8.66
CA ARG A 134 34.89 16.12 -7.62
C ARG A 134 33.52 15.42 -7.75
N LYS A 135 33.13 14.94 -8.94
CA LYS A 135 31.90 14.14 -9.11
C LYS A 135 32.06 12.72 -8.56
N SER A 136 33.24 12.13 -8.68
CA SER A 136 33.52 10.79 -8.15
C SER A 136 33.42 10.73 -6.62
N ARG A 137 34.04 11.68 -5.89
CA ARG A 137 34.02 11.71 -4.41
C ARG A 137 32.62 11.85 -3.80
N ARG A 138 31.75 12.69 -4.38
CA ARG A 138 30.36 12.83 -3.88
C ARG A 138 29.50 11.59 -4.12
N VAL A 139 29.75 10.85 -5.20
CA VAL A 139 29.01 9.60 -5.46
C VAL A 139 29.41 8.53 -4.47
N THR A 140 30.70 8.45 -4.09
CA THR A 140 31.16 7.53 -3.04
C THR A 140 30.60 7.87 -1.67
N GLU A 141 30.53 9.16 -1.29
CA GLU A 141 29.92 9.60 -0.03
C GLU A 141 28.43 9.27 0.04
N LEU A 142 27.64 9.61 -1.00
CA LEU A 142 26.22 9.28 -1.07
C LEU A 142 25.97 7.76 -1.02
N ASN A 143 26.81 6.97 -1.67
CA ASN A 143 26.69 5.50 -1.63
C ASN A 143 26.99 4.94 -0.23
N ASN A 144 27.90 5.56 0.52
CA ASN A 144 28.17 5.17 1.91
C ASN A 144 27.00 5.52 2.84
N ASP A 145 26.39 6.70 2.65
CA ASP A 145 25.20 7.11 3.41
C ASP A 145 24.01 6.19 3.14
N ILE A 146 23.76 5.84 1.87
CA ILE A 146 22.71 4.90 1.48
C ILE A 146 22.95 3.52 2.10
N LYS A 147 24.20 3.03 2.10
CA LYS A 147 24.55 1.75 2.75
C LYS A 147 24.28 1.79 4.25
N HIS A 148 24.65 2.88 4.92
CA HIS A 148 24.41 3.05 6.36
C HIS A 148 22.91 3.14 6.70
N LEU A 149 22.11 3.85 5.90
CA LEU A 149 20.66 3.92 6.06
C LEU A 149 19.99 2.56 5.83
N ARG A 150 20.42 1.79 4.82
CA ARG A 150 19.94 0.42 4.60
C ARG A 150 20.27 -0.50 5.78
N TRP A 151 21.47 -0.39 6.34
CA TRP A 151 21.86 -1.15 7.53
C TRP A 151 20.96 -0.81 8.74
N LYS A 152 20.72 0.48 9.00
CA LYS A 152 19.80 0.93 10.07
C LYS A 152 18.38 0.39 9.88
N ALA A 153 17.85 0.48 8.65
CA ALA A 153 16.51 -0.03 8.33
C ALA A 153 16.41 -1.56 8.54
N ASN A 154 17.43 -2.32 8.12
CA ASN A 154 17.48 -3.76 8.35
C ASN A 154 17.59 -4.12 9.84
N ARG A 155 18.35 -3.34 10.63
CA ARG A 155 18.43 -3.52 12.08
C ARG A 155 17.08 -3.30 12.76
N VAL A 156 16.36 -2.25 12.39
CA VAL A 156 15.00 -1.98 12.92
C VAL A 156 14.02 -3.09 12.52
N ARG A 157 14.07 -3.56 11.27
CA ARG A 157 13.23 -4.67 10.80
C ARG A 157 13.52 -5.96 11.57
N SER A 158 14.80 -6.28 11.81
CA SER A 158 15.23 -7.45 12.61
C SER A 158 14.73 -7.36 14.06
N LEU A 159 14.82 -6.19 14.70
CA LEU A 159 14.30 -5.98 16.05
C LEU A 159 12.76 -6.12 16.10
N ARG A 160 12.05 -5.66 15.08
CA ARG A 160 10.58 -5.81 15.00
C ARG A 160 10.15 -7.26 14.84
N VAL A 161 10.86 -8.04 14.02
CA VAL A 161 10.61 -9.48 13.87
C VAL A 161 10.89 -10.21 15.20
N ARG A 162 12.01 -9.90 15.88
CA ARG A 162 12.31 -10.46 17.20
C ARG A 162 11.24 -10.16 18.25
N LYS A 163 10.69 -8.93 18.25
CA LYS A 163 9.60 -8.55 19.16
C LYS A 163 8.30 -9.32 18.88
N LEU A 164 7.97 -9.55 17.61
CA LEU A 164 6.80 -10.35 17.22
C LEU A 164 6.98 -11.82 17.59
N THR A 165 8.18 -12.39 17.42
CA THR A 165 8.46 -13.79 17.80
C THR A 165 8.45 -13.98 19.32
N LEU A 166 8.98 -13.03 20.10
CA LEU A 166 8.93 -13.10 21.56
C LEU A 166 7.48 -13.06 22.08
N GLY A 167 6.66 -12.14 21.56
CA GLY A 167 5.24 -12.10 21.93
C GLY A 167 4.44 -13.32 21.48
N ALA A 168 4.88 -14.04 20.43
CA ALA A 168 4.28 -15.31 20.03
C ALA A 168 4.72 -16.47 20.94
N LEU A 169 5.98 -16.49 21.36
CA LEU A 169 6.53 -17.45 22.33
C LEU A 169 5.87 -17.31 23.70
N GLU A 170 5.70 -16.09 24.21
CA GLU A 170 5.01 -15.83 25.48
C GLU A 170 3.57 -16.36 25.48
N ARG A 171 2.81 -16.12 24.39
CA ARG A 171 1.46 -16.68 24.23
C ARG A 171 1.45 -18.21 24.15
N ALA A 172 2.44 -18.81 23.50
CA ALA A 172 2.54 -20.26 23.41
C ALA A 172 2.89 -20.90 24.76
N GLN A 173 3.73 -20.26 25.57
CA GLN A 173 4.02 -20.69 26.94
C GLN A 173 2.78 -20.61 27.84
N GLU A 174 2.02 -19.52 27.77
CA GLU A 174 0.78 -19.38 28.54
C GLU A 174 -0.26 -20.46 28.20
N GLU A 175 -0.37 -20.84 26.92
CA GLU A 175 -1.25 -21.94 26.50
C GLU A 175 -0.76 -23.31 26.99
N LEU A 176 0.56 -23.55 27.02
CA LEU A 176 1.13 -24.78 27.59
C LEU A 176 0.84 -24.89 29.09
N GLU A 177 1.04 -23.83 29.87
CA GLU A 177 0.72 -23.81 31.30
C GLU A 177 -0.78 -24.11 31.57
N LYS A 178 -1.68 -23.55 30.74
CA LYS A 178 -3.11 -23.86 30.82
C LYS A 178 -3.42 -25.33 30.54
N LEU A 179 -2.68 -25.98 29.65
CA LEU A 179 -2.84 -27.40 29.34
C LEU A 179 -2.31 -28.29 30.48
N GLU A 180 -1.16 -27.95 31.06
CA GLU A 180 -0.60 -28.68 32.21
C GLU A 180 -1.52 -28.63 33.44
N ILE A 181 -2.14 -27.47 33.71
CA ILE A 181 -3.13 -27.34 34.80
C ILE A 181 -4.37 -28.22 34.52
N LYS A 182 -4.81 -28.33 33.26
CA LYS A 182 -5.93 -29.23 32.89
C LYS A 182 -5.56 -30.70 33.06
N GLU A 183 -4.36 -31.13 32.66
CA GLU A 183 -3.91 -32.52 32.86
C GLU A 183 -3.71 -32.86 34.34
N GLY A 184 -3.17 -31.94 35.14
CA GLY A 184 -3.03 -32.11 36.59
C GLY A 184 -4.37 -32.21 37.34
N SER A 185 -5.44 -31.63 36.80
CA SER A 185 -6.81 -31.74 37.33
C SER A 185 -7.48 -33.07 36.96
N LEU A 186 -7.19 -33.62 35.77
CA LEU A 186 -7.76 -34.88 35.30
C LEU A 186 -7.17 -36.13 35.98
N ASN A 187 -5.99 -36.04 36.60
CA ASN A 187 -5.33 -37.17 37.26
C ASN A 187 -5.65 -37.34 38.76
N LYS A 188 -6.53 -36.53 39.37
CA LYS A 188 -6.80 -36.60 40.83
C LYS A 188 -7.91 -37.56 41.26
N SER A 189 -8.65 -38.18 40.35
CA SER A 189 -9.62 -39.23 40.72
C SER A 189 -9.03 -40.61 40.39
N GLY A 190 -8.12 -41.09 41.23
CA GLY A 190 -7.42 -42.36 41.08
C GLY A 190 -8.32 -43.57 41.30
N TYR A 191 -9.20 -43.86 40.35
CA TYR A 191 -9.93 -45.12 40.33
C TYR A 191 -9.09 -46.18 39.60
N VAL A 192 -8.87 -47.32 40.24
CA VAL A 192 -8.10 -48.43 39.68
C VAL A 192 -9.08 -49.53 39.28
N CYS A 193 -8.94 -50.06 38.06
CA CYS A 193 -9.78 -51.13 37.57
C CYS A 193 -9.54 -52.41 38.39
N PRO A 194 -10.55 -53.01 39.03
CA PRO A 194 -10.36 -54.20 39.85
C PRO A 194 -9.94 -55.42 39.04
N MET A 195 -10.25 -55.44 37.73
CA MET A 195 -9.94 -56.56 36.84
C MET A 195 -8.50 -56.53 36.31
N CYS A 196 -7.84 -55.37 36.22
CA CYS A 196 -6.53 -55.28 35.57
C CYS A 196 -5.52 -54.32 36.21
N GLY A 197 -5.86 -53.66 37.32
CA GLY A 197 -4.95 -52.78 38.06
C GLY A 197 -4.59 -51.46 37.35
N LYS A 198 -5.15 -51.18 36.16
CA LYS A 198 -4.90 -49.93 35.42
C LYS A 198 -5.89 -48.83 35.81
N SER A 199 -5.50 -47.57 35.62
CA SER A 199 -6.36 -46.40 35.84
C SER A 199 -7.67 -46.49 35.04
N ALA A 200 -8.77 -46.12 35.69
CA ALA A 200 -10.10 -46.08 35.13
C ALA A 200 -10.67 -44.66 35.21
N VAL A 201 -11.46 -44.29 34.19
CA VAL A 201 -12.10 -42.98 34.10
C VAL A 201 -13.61 -43.16 34.24
N GLN A 202 -14.28 -42.27 34.97
CA GLN A 202 -15.74 -42.28 35.06
C GLN A 202 -16.33 -41.97 33.69
N VAL A 203 -17.26 -42.81 33.24
CA VAL A 203 -17.96 -42.64 31.96
C VAL A 203 -19.42 -42.35 32.24
N GLY A 204 -19.85 -41.13 31.92
CA GLY A 204 -21.22 -40.66 32.10
C GLY A 204 -21.51 -40.06 33.48
N SER A 205 -22.73 -39.53 33.60
CA SER A 205 -23.29 -38.99 34.82
C SER A 205 -23.69 -40.09 35.81
N ARG A 206 -23.74 -39.75 37.10
CA ARG A 206 -24.27 -40.64 38.15
C ARG A 206 -25.74 -40.95 37.87
N PHE A 207 -26.15 -42.18 38.12
CA PHE A 207 -27.56 -42.58 38.03
C PHE A 207 -27.97 -43.36 39.27
N LYS A 208 -29.27 -43.39 39.57
CA LYS A 208 -29.81 -44.18 40.69
C LYS A 208 -30.23 -45.57 40.22
N ARG A 209 -29.91 -46.59 41.00
CA ARG A 209 -30.43 -47.96 40.87
C ARG A 209 -30.77 -48.45 42.26
N ASP A 210 -32.02 -48.86 42.50
CA ASP A 210 -32.49 -49.39 43.79
C ASP A 210 -32.13 -48.49 44.99
N HIS A 211 -32.38 -47.18 44.86
CA HIS A 211 -32.08 -46.13 45.84
C HIS A 211 -30.59 -45.80 46.09
N LEU A 212 -29.65 -46.53 45.49
CA LEU A 212 -28.21 -46.26 45.58
C LEU A 212 -27.70 -45.44 44.41
N TRP A 213 -26.64 -44.66 44.62
CA TRP A 213 -25.99 -43.89 43.56
C TRP A 213 -24.89 -44.72 42.91
N VAL A 214 -25.04 -44.99 41.63
CA VAL A 214 -24.08 -45.79 40.86
C VAL A 214 -23.26 -44.89 39.95
N ARG A 215 -21.95 -45.13 39.94
CA ARG A 215 -21.00 -44.55 38.98
C ARG A 215 -20.47 -45.66 38.08
N ARG A 216 -20.40 -45.40 36.78
CA ARG A 216 -19.81 -46.32 35.81
C ARG A 216 -18.41 -45.86 35.44
N PHE A 217 -17.47 -46.79 35.39
CA PHE A 217 -16.07 -46.54 35.03
C PHE A 217 -15.66 -47.41 33.85
N ARG A 218 -14.72 -46.91 33.05
CA ARG A 218 -14.06 -47.67 31.98
C ARG A 218 -12.54 -47.56 32.09
N CYS A 219 -11.85 -48.68 32.02
CA CYS A 219 -10.38 -48.70 32.00
C CYS A 219 -9.83 -48.70 30.57
N ARG A 220 -8.50 -48.47 30.42
CA ARG A 220 -7.83 -48.49 29.10
C ARG A 220 -7.92 -49.83 28.35
N ASN A 221 -8.11 -50.95 29.06
CA ASN A 221 -8.31 -52.27 28.44
C ASN A 221 -9.78 -52.52 28.04
N GLY A 222 -10.67 -51.54 28.18
CA GLY A 222 -12.07 -51.64 27.76
C GLY A 222 -13.02 -52.23 28.80
N HIS A 223 -12.54 -52.68 29.96
CA HIS A 223 -13.40 -53.18 31.04
C HIS A 223 -14.30 -52.06 31.56
N VAL A 224 -15.56 -52.38 31.79
CA VAL A 224 -16.55 -51.50 32.39
C VAL A 224 -16.95 -52.08 33.73
N PHE A 225 -16.94 -51.26 34.78
CA PHE A 225 -17.38 -51.66 36.11
C PHE A 225 -18.17 -50.53 36.77
N GLU A 226 -18.94 -50.89 37.78
CA GLU A 226 -19.80 -49.97 38.52
C GLU A 226 -19.33 -49.88 39.98
N ASP A 227 -19.29 -48.67 40.53
CA ASP A 227 -19.01 -48.39 41.94
C ASP A 227 -20.29 -47.84 42.57
N VAL A 228 -20.70 -48.44 43.67
CA VAL A 228 -21.93 -48.09 44.37
C VAL A 228 -21.56 -47.24 45.57
N GLN A 229 -22.05 -45.99 45.59
CA GLN A 229 -21.88 -45.05 46.71
C GLN A 229 -23.11 -45.03 47.62
#